data_AF-A0A5N5CXA2-F1
#
_entry.id   AF-A0A5N5CXA2-F1
#
_cell.length_a   1.000
_cell.length_b   1.000
_cell.length_c   1.000
_cell.angle_alpha   90.00
_cell.angle_beta   90.00
_cell.angle_gamma   90.00
#
_symmetry.space_group_name_H-M   'P 1'
#
loop_
_entity.id
_entity.type
_entity.pdbx_description
1 polymer ?
#
loop_
_entity_poly.entity_id
_entity_poly.type
_entity_poly.pdbx_seq_one_letter_code
_entity_poly.pdbx_strand_id
1 'polypeptide(L)'
;MAEDSLEERRQKGRDVIARIRRQVGALPAERVEALRIADPETLESLQSVRRMLSQSMKGVITDLYSTDTRFIYELIQNAEDNSYDRITSQGQRPFLKFSLYPDRLVMDTNEDGFSEKDVEAICDANGSTKTQHQGYIGEKGIGFKSVFRVAKKVHIQSEPYSFSFAYSRDSPDDNDGLGMITPIQEEYYQLPPNVQTRFTFTLIAQSDFSKRVDDLNDIPDSLLLFLIKLRKLRLEIHHPSGNVSEVVYSYRRDNNRNLDVIVREELSNGKLESQQERTGDSSKGLLKHFGTQY
;
A
#
# COMPACT_ATOMS: atom_id res chain seq x y z
N MET A 1 4.88 16.43 30.70
CA MET A 1 4.02 17.07 29.69
C MET A 1 2.80 16.19 29.54
N ALA A 2 1.59 16.73 29.51
CA ALA A 2 0.40 15.92 29.27
C ALA A 2 0.49 15.33 27.86
N GLU A 3 0.16 14.05 27.69
CA GLU A 3 0.01 13.47 26.36
C GLU A 3 -1.14 14.19 25.64
N ASP A 4 -0.92 14.58 24.38
CA ASP A 4 -1.97 15.14 23.54
C ASP A 4 -3.15 14.16 23.50
N SER A 5 -4.37 14.69 23.57
CA SER A 5 -5.57 13.90 23.32
C SER A 5 -5.56 13.30 21.91
N LEU A 6 -6.31 12.22 21.69
CA LEU A 6 -6.41 11.57 20.38
C LEU A 6 -6.85 12.56 19.29
N GLU A 7 -7.80 13.45 19.61
CA GLU A 7 -8.29 14.43 18.64
C GLU A 7 -7.24 15.49 18.31
N GLU A 8 -6.45 15.94 19.28
CA GLU A 8 -5.33 16.86 19.03
C GLU A 8 -4.26 16.21 18.13
N ARG A 9 -3.95 14.92 18.35
CA ARG A 9 -3.03 14.17 17.49
C ARG A 9 -3.57 14.04 16.07
N ARG A 10 -4.86 13.75 15.91
CA ARG A 10 -5.52 13.68 14.59
C ARG A 10 -5.56 15.04 13.91
N GLN A 11 -5.81 16.11 14.64
CA GLN A 11 -5.74 17.47 14.08
C GLN A 11 -4.34 17.78 13.54
N LYS A 12 -3.28 17.44 14.28
CA LYS A 12 -1.89 17.57 13.78
C LYS A 12 -1.67 16.74 12.50
N GLY A 13 -2.22 15.53 12.44
CA GLY A 13 -2.20 14.69 11.24
C GLY A 13 -2.90 15.35 10.03
N ARG A 14 -4.07 15.97 10.25
CA ARG A 14 -4.79 16.73 9.20
C ARG A 14 -3.99 17.94 8.72
N ASP A 15 -3.31 18.63 9.63
CA ASP A 15 -2.50 19.81 9.29
C ASP A 15 -1.31 19.44 8.40
N VAL A 16 -0.69 18.29 8.64
CA VAL A 16 0.36 17.72 7.77
C VAL A 16 -0.18 17.44 6.37
N ILE A 17 -1.31 16.75 6.24
CA ILE A 17 -1.93 16.46 4.94
C ILE A 17 -2.28 17.75 4.19
N ALA A 18 -2.86 18.72 4.88
CA ALA A 18 -3.19 20.02 4.31
C ALA A 18 -1.94 20.78 3.83
N ARG A 19 -0.82 20.69 4.58
CA ARG A 19 0.47 21.28 4.18
C ARG A 19 1.01 20.62 2.92
N ILE A 20 1.07 19.29 2.87
CA ILE A 20 1.57 18.54 1.70
C ILE A 20 0.72 18.84 0.47
N ARG A 21 -0.62 18.86 0.62
CA ARG A 21 -1.55 19.20 -0.45
C ARG A 21 -1.27 20.57 -1.07
N ARG A 22 -0.90 21.57 -0.25
CA ARG A 22 -0.47 22.90 -0.74
C ARG A 22 0.87 22.84 -1.47
N GLN A 23 1.82 22.06 -0.98
CA GLN A 23 3.15 21.91 -1.61
C GLN A 23 3.08 21.27 -3.00
N VAL A 24 2.16 20.32 -3.22
CA VAL A 24 1.90 19.73 -4.55
C VAL A 24 0.99 20.60 -5.43
N GLY A 25 0.71 21.84 -5.01
CA GLY A 25 -0.06 22.82 -5.77
C GLY A 25 -1.54 22.48 -5.93
N ALA A 26 -2.11 21.68 -5.02
CA ALA A 26 -3.53 21.32 -5.05
C ALA A 26 -4.36 22.29 -4.19
N LEU A 27 -5.49 22.73 -4.74
CA LEU A 27 -6.43 23.60 -4.04
C LEU A 27 -7.61 22.80 -3.48
N PRO A 28 -8.22 23.26 -2.36
CA PRO A 28 -9.54 22.80 -1.95
C PRO A 28 -10.60 23.19 -2.98
N ALA A 29 -11.65 22.37 -3.14
CA ALA A 29 -12.72 22.60 -4.11
C ALA A 29 -13.39 23.97 -3.94
N GLU A 30 -13.67 24.37 -2.70
CA GLU A 30 -14.23 25.70 -2.39
C GLU A 30 -13.34 26.85 -2.87
N ARG A 31 -12.02 26.69 -2.81
CA ARG A 31 -11.07 27.71 -3.26
C ARG A 31 -10.99 27.76 -4.78
N VAL A 32 -11.11 26.61 -5.45
CA VAL A 32 -11.20 26.55 -6.91
C VAL A 32 -12.43 27.31 -7.39
N GLU A 33 -13.59 27.06 -6.78
CA GLU A 33 -14.83 27.75 -7.18
C GLU A 33 -14.78 29.25 -6.89
N ALA A 34 -14.21 29.65 -5.75
CA ALA A 34 -14.00 31.06 -5.43
C ALA A 34 -13.08 31.75 -6.45
N LEU A 35 -11.97 31.11 -6.85
CA LEU A 35 -11.06 31.66 -7.86
C LEU A 35 -11.69 31.69 -9.26
N ARG A 36 -12.52 30.70 -9.61
CA ARG A 36 -13.22 30.65 -10.89
C ARG A 36 -14.07 31.91 -11.14
N ILE A 37 -14.63 32.47 -10.06
CA ILE A 37 -15.43 33.70 -10.10
C ILE A 37 -14.55 34.95 -9.95
N ALA A 38 -13.64 34.96 -8.97
CA ALA A 38 -12.91 36.16 -8.58
C ALA A 38 -11.68 36.47 -9.46
N ASP A 39 -10.99 35.44 -9.94
CA ASP A 39 -9.74 35.57 -10.71
C ASP A 39 -9.51 34.32 -11.58
N PRO A 40 -10.24 34.20 -12.71
CA PRO A 40 -10.14 33.05 -13.59
C PRO A 40 -8.77 32.93 -14.28
N GLU A 41 -8.05 34.04 -14.50
CA GLU A 41 -6.74 34.05 -15.15
C GLU A 41 -5.66 33.40 -14.27
N THR A 42 -5.66 33.70 -12.96
CA THR A 42 -4.79 33.03 -12.00
C THR A 42 -5.11 31.54 -11.90
N LEU A 43 -6.39 31.17 -11.89
CA LEU A 43 -6.81 29.76 -11.86
C LEU A 43 -6.32 29.01 -13.11
N GLU A 44 -6.48 29.60 -14.29
CA GLU A 44 -6.02 29.02 -15.56
C GLU A 44 -4.49 28.88 -15.59
N SER A 45 -3.76 29.88 -15.10
CA SER A 45 -2.30 29.84 -14.99
C SER A 45 -1.82 28.71 -14.07
N LEU A 46 -2.46 28.56 -12.89
CA LEU A 46 -2.16 27.46 -11.96
C LEU A 46 -2.47 26.08 -12.57
N GLN A 47 -3.60 25.95 -13.25
CA GLN A 47 -3.97 24.71 -13.95
C GLN A 47 -2.99 24.39 -15.09
N SER A 48 -2.49 25.41 -15.79
CA SER A 48 -1.48 25.25 -16.84
C SER A 48 -0.16 24.71 -16.26
N VAL A 49 0.33 25.28 -15.15
CA VAL A 49 1.53 24.79 -14.44
C VAL A 49 1.34 23.35 -13.96
N ARG A 50 0.18 23.03 -13.37
CA ARG A 50 -0.15 21.65 -12.97
C ARG A 50 -0.12 20.70 -14.18
N ARG A 51 -0.68 21.10 -15.31
CA ARG A 51 -0.68 20.30 -16.55
C ARG A 51 0.74 20.05 -17.08
N MET A 52 1.66 21.02 -16.95
CA MET A 52 3.07 20.81 -17.32
C MET A 52 3.75 19.79 -16.40
N LEU A 53 3.57 19.89 -15.08
CA LEU A 53 4.09 18.89 -14.12
C LEU A 53 3.54 17.49 -14.41
N SER A 54 2.27 17.43 -14.74
CA SER A 54 1.56 16.22 -15.13
C SER A 54 2.13 15.57 -16.39
N GLN A 55 2.51 16.37 -17.39
CA GLN A 55 3.17 15.87 -18.60
C GLN A 55 4.54 15.24 -18.28
N SER A 56 5.30 15.80 -17.33
CA SER A 56 6.55 15.17 -16.87
C SER A 56 6.31 13.84 -16.15
N MET A 57 5.17 13.68 -15.48
CA MET A 57 4.77 12.42 -14.83
C MET A 57 4.34 11.32 -15.83
N LYS A 58 3.98 11.67 -17.08
CA LYS A 58 3.52 10.68 -18.08
C LYS A 58 4.56 9.62 -18.42
N GLY A 59 5.85 9.95 -18.38
CA GLY A 59 6.94 8.97 -18.57
C GLY A 59 6.95 7.91 -17.46
N VAL A 60 6.89 8.36 -16.20
CA VAL A 60 6.80 7.49 -15.01
C VAL A 60 5.55 6.62 -15.05
N ILE A 61 4.41 7.22 -15.42
CA ILE A 61 3.14 6.52 -15.64
C ILE A 61 3.35 5.42 -16.68
N THR A 62 3.93 5.72 -17.84
CA THR A 62 4.12 4.75 -18.93
C THR A 62 4.98 3.55 -18.50
N ASP A 63 6.11 3.80 -17.81
CA ASP A 63 7.00 2.74 -17.33
C ASP A 63 6.32 1.86 -16.27
N LEU A 64 5.48 2.48 -15.44
CA LEU A 64 4.60 1.80 -14.49
C LEU A 64 3.71 0.77 -15.17
N TYR A 65 3.28 0.92 -16.44
CA TYR A 65 2.33 0.00 -17.12
C TYR A 65 2.96 -1.20 -17.86
N SER A 66 4.25 -1.49 -17.68
CA SER A 66 4.94 -2.52 -18.45
C SER A 66 4.78 -3.98 -17.96
N THR A 67 4.45 -4.24 -16.68
CA THR A 67 4.28 -5.62 -16.14
C THR A 67 3.25 -5.72 -15.01
N ASP A 68 2.12 -6.40 -15.22
CA ASP A 68 0.92 -6.33 -14.35
C ASP A 68 1.02 -7.07 -12.99
N THR A 69 1.94 -8.03 -12.83
CA THR A 69 2.02 -8.90 -11.63
C THR A 69 2.92 -8.38 -10.51
N ARG A 70 3.52 -7.19 -10.64
CA ARG A 70 4.52 -6.69 -9.67
C ARG A 70 3.92 -6.03 -8.43
N PHE A 71 2.67 -5.56 -8.47
CA PHE A 71 2.14 -4.71 -7.39
C PHE A 71 1.99 -5.45 -6.05
N ILE A 72 1.56 -6.72 -6.04
CA ILE A 72 1.44 -7.50 -4.79
C ILE A 72 2.81 -7.67 -4.13
N TYR A 73 3.84 -7.99 -4.92
CA TYR A 73 5.20 -8.13 -4.40
C TYR A 73 5.75 -6.79 -3.88
N GLU A 74 5.48 -5.69 -4.56
CA GLU A 74 5.85 -4.35 -4.09
C GLU A 74 5.13 -4.00 -2.78
N LEU A 75 3.86 -4.37 -2.61
CA LEU A 75 3.14 -4.21 -1.34
C LEU A 75 3.74 -5.07 -0.22
N ILE A 76 4.13 -6.31 -0.52
CA ILE A 76 4.81 -7.20 0.45
C ILE A 76 6.18 -6.61 0.84
N GLN A 77 6.95 -6.12 -0.13
CA GLN A 77 8.24 -5.46 0.13
C GLN A 77 8.06 -4.19 0.97
N ASN A 78 7.07 -3.35 0.66
CA ASN A 78 6.75 -2.17 1.48
C ASN A 78 6.44 -2.56 2.93
N ALA A 79 5.70 -3.66 3.14
CA ALA A 79 5.42 -4.16 4.48
C ALA A 79 6.66 -4.74 5.17
N GLU A 80 7.55 -5.40 4.44
CA GLU A 80 8.83 -5.92 4.94
C GLU A 80 9.80 -4.79 5.35
N ASP A 81 9.77 -3.66 4.64
CA ASP A 81 10.61 -2.50 4.92
C ASP A 81 10.17 -1.71 6.16
N ASN A 82 8.94 -1.90 6.65
CA ASN A 82 8.42 -1.20 7.82
C ASN A 82 9.17 -1.54 9.12
N SER A 83 8.99 -0.68 10.13
CA SER A 83 9.43 -0.92 11.51
C SER A 83 8.35 -1.67 12.29
N TYR A 84 8.79 -2.59 13.14
CA TYR A 84 7.93 -3.41 14.00
C TYR A 84 8.47 -3.46 15.43
N ASP A 85 9.26 -2.47 15.84
CA ASP A 85 10.00 -2.49 17.10
C ASP A 85 9.04 -2.46 18.30
N ARG A 86 7.92 -1.74 18.16
CA ARG A 86 6.90 -1.65 19.20
C ARG A 86 6.22 -3.00 19.44
N ILE A 87 5.84 -3.70 18.38
CA ILE A 87 5.10 -4.97 18.53
C ILE A 87 6.04 -6.13 18.87
N THR A 88 7.28 -6.11 18.37
CA THR A 88 8.28 -7.15 18.68
C THR A 88 8.75 -7.05 20.13
N SER A 89 8.93 -5.84 20.67
CA SER A 89 9.22 -5.64 22.11
C SER A 89 8.10 -6.10 23.03
N GLN A 90 6.87 -6.19 22.52
CA GLN A 90 5.70 -6.76 23.22
C GLN A 90 5.55 -8.27 23.01
N GLY A 91 6.51 -8.93 22.34
CA GLY A 91 6.45 -10.36 22.04
C GLY A 91 5.45 -10.74 20.94
N GLN A 92 4.88 -9.75 20.24
CA GLN A 92 4.00 -9.98 19.10
C GLN A 92 4.82 -10.21 17.83
N ARG A 93 4.20 -10.85 16.83
CA ARG A 93 4.83 -11.18 15.55
C ARG A 93 4.37 -10.21 14.45
N PRO A 94 5.30 -9.66 13.65
CA PRO A 94 4.94 -8.87 12.47
C PRO A 94 4.05 -9.67 11.51
N PHE A 95 2.96 -9.06 11.03
CA PHE A 95 2.08 -9.67 10.05
C PHE A 95 1.72 -8.72 8.90
N LEU A 96 1.40 -9.35 7.78
CA LEU A 96 0.74 -8.76 6.63
C LEU A 96 -0.52 -9.57 6.31
N LYS A 97 -1.66 -8.89 6.15
CA LYS A 97 -2.92 -9.52 5.73
C LYS A 97 -3.46 -8.84 4.48
N PHE A 98 -3.71 -9.61 3.44
CA PHE A 98 -4.54 -9.21 2.31
C PHE A 98 -5.95 -9.77 2.47
N SER A 99 -6.97 -8.91 2.32
CA SER A 99 -8.38 -9.30 2.27
C SER A 99 -8.98 -8.79 0.97
N LEU A 100 -9.23 -9.68 0.02
CA LEU A 100 -9.80 -9.37 -1.29
C LEU A 100 -11.33 -9.52 -1.26
N TYR A 101 -12.02 -8.48 -1.70
CA TYR A 101 -13.46 -8.41 -1.90
C TYR A 101 -13.74 -8.09 -3.38
N PRO A 102 -14.98 -8.31 -3.88
CA PRO A 102 -15.31 -8.05 -5.29
C PRO A 102 -15.00 -6.64 -5.79
N ASP A 103 -15.02 -5.64 -4.89
CA ASP A 103 -14.85 -4.22 -5.20
C ASP A 103 -13.55 -3.61 -4.65
N ARG A 104 -12.83 -4.32 -3.77
CA ARG A 104 -11.66 -3.77 -3.09
C ARG A 104 -10.67 -4.83 -2.63
N LEU A 105 -9.40 -4.45 -2.55
CA LEU A 105 -8.37 -5.16 -1.79
C LEU A 105 -8.07 -4.36 -0.52
N VAL A 106 -7.98 -5.04 0.62
CA VAL A 106 -7.57 -4.44 1.90
C VAL A 106 -6.25 -5.05 2.33
N MET A 107 -5.27 -4.22 2.66
CA MET A 107 -4.00 -4.62 3.23
C MET A 107 -3.90 -4.11 4.66
N ASP A 108 -3.73 -5.01 5.63
CA ASP A 108 -3.58 -4.71 7.05
C ASP A 108 -2.19 -5.13 7.55
N THR A 109 -1.57 -4.28 8.35
CA THR A 109 -0.29 -4.57 9.03
C THR A 109 -0.33 -4.08 10.48
N ASN A 110 0.51 -4.69 11.32
CA ASN A 110 0.75 -4.28 12.71
C ASN A 110 2.09 -3.56 12.90
N GLU A 111 2.58 -2.89 11.85
CA GLU A 111 3.79 -2.08 11.91
C GLU A 111 3.67 -0.93 12.93
N ASP A 112 4.73 -0.15 13.13
CA ASP A 112 4.76 0.88 14.17
C ASP A 112 3.87 2.09 13.82
N GLY A 113 3.58 2.30 12.55
CA GLY A 113 2.71 3.33 12.00
C GLY A 113 3.48 4.37 11.19
N PHE A 114 2.76 5.14 10.39
CA PHE A 114 3.35 6.19 9.55
C PHE A 114 3.90 7.33 10.40
N SER A 115 5.09 7.77 10.05
CA SER A 115 5.63 9.07 10.42
C SER A 115 5.23 10.13 9.38
N GLU A 116 5.41 11.41 9.73
CA GLU A 116 5.25 12.52 8.77
C GLU A 116 6.14 12.33 7.53
N LYS A 117 7.37 11.82 7.71
CA LYS A 117 8.28 11.52 6.59
C LYS A 117 7.74 10.44 5.66
N ASP A 118 6.99 9.47 6.18
CA ASP A 118 6.37 8.43 5.37
C ASP A 118 5.23 9.00 4.51
N VAL A 119 4.44 9.90 5.09
CA VAL A 119 3.40 10.64 4.37
C VAL A 119 4.02 11.53 3.29
N GLU A 120 5.11 12.23 3.59
CA GLU A 120 5.84 13.04 2.60
C GLU A 120 6.41 12.17 1.46
N ALA A 121 7.04 11.05 1.80
CA ALA A 121 7.66 10.16 0.82
C ALA A 121 6.62 9.52 -0.13
N ILE A 122 5.47 9.09 0.38
CA ILE A 122 4.42 8.50 -0.47
C ILE A 122 3.74 9.55 -1.37
N CYS A 123 3.79 10.84 -1.00
CA CYS A 123 3.29 11.95 -1.80
C CYS A 123 4.34 12.54 -2.77
N ASP A 124 5.57 12.04 -2.79
CA ASP A 124 6.63 12.62 -3.62
C ASP A 124 6.54 12.15 -5.09
N ALA A 125 6.70 13.10 -6.01
CA ALA A 125 6.86 12.86 -7.44
C ALA A 125 8.31 12.48 -7.81
N ASN A 126 9.30 13.05 -7.10
CA ASN A 126 10.72 13.04 -7.47
C ASN A 126 11.49 11.80 -6.99
N GLY A 127 10.97 11.05 -6.01
CA GLY A 127 11.40 9.68 -5.75
C GLY A 127 11.29 8.78 -6.99
N SER A 128 10.54 9.19 -8.02
CA SER A 128 10.42 8.50 -9.32
C SER A 128 11.50 8.87 -10.36
N THR A 129 12.31 9.91 -10.11
CA THR A 129 13.30 10.45 -11.07
C THR A 129 14.74 10.12 -10.71
N LYS A 130 15.00 9.56 -9.51
CA LYS A 130 16.32 9.03 -9.19
C LYS A 130 16.53 7.74 -9.99
N THR A 131 17.46 7.84 -10.92
CA THR A 131 17.88 6.79 -11.84
C THR A 131 17.98 5.41 -11.18
N GLN A 132 17.42 4.41 -11.86
CA GLN A 132 17.64 2.98 -11.64
C GLN A 132 19.15 2.66 -11.58
N HIS A 133 19.77 2.84 -10.43
CA HIS A 133 21.13 2.36 -10.17
C HIS A 133 21.07 1.27 -9.12
N GLN A 134 21.25 0.05 -9.61
CA GLN A 134 21.71 -1.14 -8.89
C GLN A 134 20.82 -1.66 -7.75
N GLY A 135 19.92 -2.58 -8.10
CA GLY A 135 19.62 -3.78 -7.29
C GLY A 135 18.94 -3.59 -5.93
N TYR A 136 18.61 -2.35 -5.55
CA TYR A 136 17.80 -2.01 -4.38
C TYR A 136 16.57 -1.26 -4.87
N ILE A 137 15.46 -1.98 -5.05
CA ILE A 137 14.14 -1.34 -5.14
C ILE A 137 13.69 -1.15 -3.70
N GLY A 138 13.99 0.03 -3.16
CA GLY A 138 13.79 0.39 -1.77
C GLY A 138 13.86 1.90 -1.58
N GLU A 139 13.19 2.66 -2.44
CA GLU A 139 12.80 4.04 -2.14
C GLU A 139 11.27 4.14 -2.24
N LYS A 140 10.64 4.51 -1.12
CA LYS A 140 9.18 4.69 -1.01
C LYS A 140 8.71 5.64 -2.11
N GLY A 141 7.76 5.21 -2.94
CA GLY A 141 7.07 6.08 -3.88
C GLY A 141 6.89 5.52 -5.29
N ILE A 142 7.82 4.75 -5.86
CA ILE A 142 7.65 4.17 -7.21
C ILE A 142 6.76 2.93 -7.16
N GLY A 143 7.10 1.95 -6.32
CA GLY A 143 6.33 0.70 -6.21
C GLY A 143 4.91 0.93 -5.68
N PHE A 144 4.69 1.93 -4.82
CA PHE A 144 3.32 2.25 -4.38
C PHE A 144 2.43 2.70 -5.54
N LYS A 145 2.97 3.45 -6.53
CA LYS A 145 2.13 4.01 -7.61
C LYS A 145 1.64 2.95 -8.60
N SER A 146 2.27 1.77 -8.66
CA SER A 146 1.81 0.65 -9.50
C SER A 146 0.41 0.16 -9.12
N VAL A 147 -0.04 0.41 -7.89
CA VAL A 147 -1.38 0.02 -7.42
C VAL A 147 -2.50 0.72 -8.18
N PHE A 148 -2.24 1.90 -8.78
CA PHE A 148 -3.24 2.64 -9.57
C PHE A 148 -3.57 1.99 -10.91
N ARG A 149 -2.88 0.90 -11.25
CA ARG A 149 -3.18 0.05 -12.41
C ARG A 149 -4.37 -0.87 -12.13
N VAL A 150 -4.62 -1.17 -10.86
CA VAL A 150 -5.69 -2.06 -10.41
C VAL A 150 -6.73 -1.34 -9.53
N ALA A 151 -6.39 -0.17 -8.99
CA ALA A 151 -7.24 0.59 -8.09
C ALA A 151 -7.42 2.04 -8.53
N LYS A 152 -8.67 2.54 -8.47
CA LYS A 152 -9.00 3.95 -8.75
C LYS A 152 -8.84 4.87 -7.52
N LYS A 153 -8.84 4.28 -6.33
CA LYS A 153 -8.68 4.98 -5.06
C LYS A 153 -7.89 4.10 -4.09
N VAL A 154 -6.96 4.71 -3.36
CA VAL A 154 -6.26 4.05 -2.24
C VAL A 154 -6.45 4.89 -1.00
N HIS A 155 -7.15 4.35 -0.01
CA HIS A 155 -7.34 4.99 1.29
C HIS A 155 -6.37 4.38 2.30
N ILE A 156 -5.58 5.23 2.94
CA ILE A 156 -4.55 4.85 3.91
C ILE A 156 -4.97 5.36 5.28
N GLN A 157 -4.97 4.47 6.26
CA GLN A 157 -5.16 4.79 7.66
C GLN A 157 -3.96 4.30 8.46
N SER A 158 -3.27 5.21 9.13
CA SER A 158 -2.20 4.91 10.07
C SER A 158 -2.15 6.03 11.09
N GLU A 159 -2.65 5.79 12.30
CA GLU A 159 -2.92 6.85 13.28
C GLU A 159 -1.66 7.72 13.51
N PRO A 160 -1.74 9.06 13.37
CA PRO A 160 -2.95 9.89 13.30
C PRO A 160 -3.48 10.21 11.89
N TYR A 161 -2.91 9.64 10.84
CA TYR A 161 -3.21 9.96 9.45
C TYR A 161 -4.37 9.12 8.90
N SER A 162 -5.27 9.79 8.19
CA SER A 162 -6.27 9.17 7.30
C SER A 162 -6.38 10.02 6.04
N PHE A 163 -5.96 9.45 4.90
CA PHE A 163 -5.98 10.17 3.63
C PHE A 163 -6.08 9.18 2.48
N SER A 164 -6.56 9.66 1.34
CA SER A 164 -6.63 8.87 0.13
C SER A 164 -5.93 9.54 -1.05
N PHE A 165 -5.61 8.71 -2.02
CA PHE A 165 -5.22 9.12 -3.36
C PHE A 165 -6.28 8.60 -4.31
N ALA A 166 -6.62 9.41 -5.30
CA ALA A 166 -7.60 9.03 -6.32
C ALA A 166 -7.01 9.35 -7.69
N TYR A 167 -7.03 8.37 -8.57
CA TYR A 167 -6.57 8.52 -9.94
C TYR A 167 -7.36 7.58 -10.82
N SER A 168 -7.94 8.12 -11.89
CA SER A 168 -8.59 7.34 -12.94
C SER A 168 -8.09 7.84 -14.28
N ARG A 169 -7.56 6.92 -15.09
CA ARG A 169 -7.12 7.23 -16.46
C ARG A 169 -8.27 7.74 -17.34
N ASP A 170 -9.48 7.26 -17.07
CA ASP A 170 -10.67 7.54 -17.88
C ASP A 170 -11.41 8.80 -17.40
N SER A 171 -10.96 9.41 -16.30
CA SER A 171 -11.48 10.68 -15.80
C SER A 171 -10.82 11.84 -16.55
N PRO A 172 -11.59 12.69 -17.25
CA PRO A 172 -11.07 13.88 -17.93
C PRO A 172 -10.38 14.86 -16.97
N ASP A 173 -10.82 14.86 -15.71
CA ASP A 173 -10.34 15.76 -14.65
C ASP A 173 -9.10 15.20 -13.92
N ASP A 174 -8.82 13.90 -14.01
CA ASP A 174 -7.68 13.22 -13.34
C ASP A 174 -6.58 12.76 -14.31
N ASN A 175 -6.65 13.16 -15.59
CA ASN A 175 -5.72 12.74 -16.65
C ASN A 175 -4.31 13.36 -16.53
N ASP A 176 -4.02 13.94 -15.36
CA ASP A 176 -2.82 14.68 -15.04
C ASP A 176 -1.84 13.82 -14.19
N GLY A 177 -2.30 12.70 -13.63
CA GLY A 177 -1.47 11.79 -12.84
C GLY A 177 -1.08 12.30 -11.46
N LEU A 178 -1.38 13.57 -11.15
CA LEU A 178 -1.10 14.18 -9.85
C LEU A 178 -2.02 13.61 -8.76
N GLY A 179 -3.17 13.04 -9.13
CA GLY A 179 -4.05 12.32 -8.21
C GLY A 179 -3.38 11.15 -7.45
N MET A 180 -2.33 10.55 -8.03
CA MET A 180 -1.55 9.48 -7.39
C MET A 180 -0.62 9.97 -6.27
N ILE A 181 -0.36 11.28 -6.21
CA ILE A 181 0.56 11.91 -5.24
C ILE A 181 -0.09 13.04 -4.45
N THR A 182 -1.33 13.42 -4.78
CA THR A 182 -2.07 14.49 -4.11
C THR A 182 -2.95 13.87 -3.04
N PRO A 183 -2.62 14.00 -1.75
CA PRO A 183 -3.44 13.41 -0.71
C PRO A 183 -4.77 14.17 -0.58
N ILE A 184 -5.83 13.41 -0.34
CA ILE A 184 -7.18 13.86 -0.02
C ILE A 184 -7.42 13.51 1.44
N GLN A 185 -7.77 14.49 2.27
CA GLN A 185 -8.09 14.25 3.67
C GLN A 185 -9.33 13.35 3.78
N GLU A 186 -9.26 12.32 4.61
CA GLU A 186 -10.36 11.39 4.87
C GLU A 186 -10.68 11.35 6.37
N GLU A 187 -11.87 10.87 6.71
CA GLU A 187 -12.20 10.55 8.10
C GLU A 187 -11.40 9.34 8.57
N TYR A 188 -11.01 9.32 9.85
CA TYR A 188 -10.33 8.18 10.45
C TYR A 188 -11.36 7.23 11.08
N TYR A 189 -11.46 6.02 10.54
CA TYR A 189 -12.31 4.97 11.09
C TYR A 189 -11.51 4.04 12.00
N GLN A 190 -12.13 3.54 13.07
CA GLN A 190 -11.47 2.61 13.98
C GLN A 190 -11.01 1.34 13.24
N LEU A 191 -9.70 1.06 13.30
CA LEU A 191 -9.13 -0.15 12.73
C LEU A 191 -9.39 -1.37 13.62
N PRO A 192 -9.40 -2.59 13.05
CA PRO A 192 -9.52 -3.81 13.85
C PRO A 192 -8.41 -3.92 14.91
N PRO A 193 -8.63 -4.71 15.97
CA PRO A 193 -7.59 -4.98 16.95
C PRO A 193 -6.31 -5.49 16.30
N ASN A 194 -5.16 -5.03 16.81
CA ASN A 194 -3.82 -5.36 16.33
C ASN A 194 -3.48 -4.88 14.90
N VAL A 195 -4.34 -4.10 14.24
CA VAL A 195 -4.01 -3.41 12.98
C VAL A 195 -3.57 -1.99 13.31
N GLN A 196 -2.36 -1.62 12.89
CA GLN A 196 -1.86 -0.25 13.02
C GLN A 196 -2.05 0.55 11.74
N THR A 197 -1.79 -0.10 10.60
CA THR A 197 -1.84 0.53 9.29
C THR A 197 -2.72 -0.29 8.36
N ARG A 198 -3.63 0.38 7.67
CA ARG A 198 -4.53 -0.19 6.67
C ARG A 198 -4.43 0.58 5.36
N PHE A 199 -4.36 -0.16 4.26
CA PHE A 199 -4.60 0.36 2.93
C PHE A 199 -5.87 -0.29 2.37
N THR A 200 -6.76 0.51 1.81
CA THR A 200 -7.96 0.05 1.11
C THR A 200 -7.89 0.50 -0.34
N PHE A 201 -7.64 -0.45 -1.22
CA PHE A 201 -7.54 -0.27 -2.67
C PHE A 201 -8.92 -0.52 -3.28
N THR A 202 -9.60 0.52 -3.74
CA THR A 202 -10.87 0.38 -4.46
C THR A 202 -10.58 -0.02 -5.90
N LEU A 203 -11.00 -1.21 -6.32
CA LEU A 203 -10.70 -1.75 -7.64
C LEU A 203 -11.36 -0.93 -8.76
N ILE A 204 -10.75 -0.95 -9.95
CA ILE A 204 -11.25 -0.23 -11.12
C ILE A 204 -12.55 -0.88 -11.62
N ALA A 205 -12.53 -2.20 -11.83
CA ALA A 205 -13.69 -2.96 -12.28
C ALA A 205 -13.88 -4.24 -11.47
N GLN A 206 -15.13 -4.71 -11.34
CA GLN A 206 -15.41 -6.00 -10.68
C GLN A 206 -14.78 -7.19 -11.43
N SER A 207 -14.55 -7.07 -12.75
CA SER A 207 -13.82 -8.06 -13.54
C SER A 207 -12.38 -8.25 -13.07
N ASP A 208 -11.81 -7.29 -12.35
CA ASP A 208 -10.48 -7.42 -11.78
C ASP A 208 -10.43 -8.44 -10.65
N PHE A 209 -11.55 -8.72 -9.96
CA PHE A 209 -11.56 -9.65 -8.83
C PHE A 209 -10.96 -11.01 -9.17
N SER A 210 -11.36 -11.65 -10.28
CA SER A 210 -10.82 -12.96 -10.67
C SER A 210 -9.32 -12.90 -10.93
N LYS A 211 -8.84 -11.87 -11.63
CA LYS A 211 -7.39 -11.68 -11.84
C LYS A 211 -6.65 -11.43 -10.53
N ARG A 212 -7.25 -10.69 -9.59
CA ARG A 212 -6.65 -10.45 -8.27
C ARG A 212 -6.64 -11.72 -7.41
N VAL A 213 -7.61 -12.62 -7.58
CA VAL A 213 -7.57 -13.96 -6.98
C VAL A 213 -6.37 -14.73 -7.51
N ASP A 214 -6.16 -14.74 -8.82
CA ASP A 214 -5.01 -15.40 -9.45
C ASP A 214 -3.68 -14.78 -8.95
N ASP A 215 -3.56 -13.46 -8.93
CA ASP A 215 -2.36 -12.75 -8.42
C ASP A 215 -2.01 -13.13 -6.97
N LEU A 216 -3.01 -13.34 -6.10
CA LEU A 216 -2.79 -13.76 -4.71
C LEU A 216 -2.45 -15.25 -4.60
N ASN A 217 -3.07 -16.10 -5.43
CA ASN A 217 -2.80 -17.54 -5.44
C ASN A 217 -1.44 -17.88 -6.04
N ASP A 218 -0.94 -17.05 -6.95
CA ASP A 218 0.37 -17.22 -7.62
C ASP A 218 1.55 -16.84 -6.72
N ILE A 219 1.31 -16.33 -5.51
CA ILE A 219 2.35 -16.06 -4.52
C ILE A 219 3.05 -17.39 -4.14
N PRO A 220 4.35 -17.56 -4.42
CA PRO A 220 5.05 -18.80 -4.08
C PRO A 220 5.07 -19.03 -2.57
N ASP A 221 4.79 -20.25 -2.13
CA ASP A 221 4.87 -20.60 -0.69
C ASP A 221 6.25 -20.35 -0.07
N SER A 222 7.30 -20.36 -0.91
CA SER A 222 8.67 -20.07 -0.49
C SER A 222 8.94 -18.59 -0.22
N LEU A 223 8.04 -17.67 -0.61
CA LEU A 223 8.24 -16.23 -0.46
C LEU A 223 8.57 -15.86 0.99
N LEU A 224 7.82 -16.43 1.95
CA LEU A 224 8.06 -16.16 3.36
C LEU A 224 9.50 -16.50 3.76
N LEU A 225 10.13 -17.56 3.23
CA LEU A 225 11.51 -17.99 3.60
C LEU A 225 12.55 -16.89 3.38
N PHE A 226 12.24 -15.93 2.52
CA PHE A 226 13.13 -14.83 2.16
C PHE A 226 12.78 -13.52 2.88
N LEU A 227 11.65 -13.46 3.59
CA LEU A 227 11.28 -12.33 4.43
C LEU A 227 11.97 -12.45 5.80
N ILE A 228 12.53 -11.35 6.27
CA ILE A 228 13.35 -11.27 7.48
C ILE A 228 12.49 -10.81 8.68
N LYS A 229 11.65 -9.80 8.47
CA LYS A 229 10.82 -9.18 9.49
C LYS A 229 9.44 -9.81 9.55
N LEU A 230 8.73 -9.92 8.43
CA LEU A 230 7.38 -10.49 8.39
C LEU A 230 7.37 -11.95 8.82
N ARG A 231 6.53 -12.29 9.82
CA ARG A 231 6.43 -13.64 10.38
C ARG A 231 5.10 -14.33 10.11
N LYS A 232 4.13 -13.60 9.55
CA LYS A 232 2.83 -14.13 9.16
C LYS A 232 2.32 -13.39 7.92
N LEU A 233 1.90 -14.14 6.90
CA LEU A 233 1.18 -13.64 5.72
C LEU A 233 -0.18 -14.32 5.68
N ARG A 234 -1.26 -13.53 5.67
CA ARG A 234 -2.63 -14.04 5.56
C ARG A 234 -3.25 -13.53 4.27
N LEU A 235 -3.77 -14.43 3.45
CA LEU A 235 -4.49 -14.14 2.22
C LEU A 235 -5.94 -14.57 2.44
N GLU A 236 -6.88 -13.64 2.39
CA GLU A 236 -8.30 -13.89 2.62
C GLU A 236 -9.10 -13.42 1.41
N ILE A 237 -9.90 -14.29 0.82
CA ILE A 237 -10.69 -14.00 -0.37
C ILE A 237 -12.18 -14.17 -0.02
N HIS A 238 -12.93 -13.08 -0.13
CA HIS A 238 -14.37 -13.02 0.06
C HIS A 238 -15.06 -13.20 -1.29
N HIS A 239 -15.53 -14.42 -1.56
CA HIS A 239 -16.17 -14.77 -2.84
C HIS A 239 -17.56 -14.13 -2.96
N PRO A 240 -18.01 -13.79 -4.18
CA PRO A 240 -19.37 -13.30 -4.41
C PRO A 240 -20.48 -14.25 -3.93
N SER A 241 -20.17 -15.55 -3.82
CA SER A 241 -21.08 -16.56 -3.26
C SER A 241 -21.30 -16.45 -1.74
N GLY A 242 -20.53 -15.60 -1.05
CA GLY A 242 -20.53 -15.46 0.40
C GLY A 242 -19.52 -16.38 1.12
N ASN A 243 -18.87 -17.29 0.40
CA ASN A 243 -17.80 -18.11 0.97
C ASN A 243 -16.53 -17.28 1.18
N VAL A 244 -15.74 -17.65 2.19
CA VAL A 244 -14.42 -17.10 2.45
C VAL A 244 -13.39 -18.21 2.35
N SER A 245 -12.39 -18.04 1.48
CA SER A 245 -11.20 -18.89 1.47
C SER A 245 -10.04 -18.12 2.06
N GLU A 246 -9.26 -18.78 2.91
CA GLU A 246 -8.11 -18.17 3.57
C GLU A 246 -6.89 -19.07 3.44
N VAL A 247 -5.74 -18.47 3.16
CA VAL A 247 -4.44 -19.12 3.26
C VAL A 247 -3.60 -18.36 4.28
N VAL A 248 -3.09 -19.07 5.27
CA VAL A 248 -2.21 -18.50 6.29
C VAL A 248 -0.84 -19.14 6.17
N TYR A 249 0.16 -18.31 5.95
CA TYR A 249 1.55 -18.67 6.06
C TYR A 249 2.09 -18.16 7.39
N SER A 250 2.69 -19.05 8.18
CA SER A 250 3.27 -18.68 9.48
C SER A 250 4.60 -19.37 9.75
N TYR A 251 5.44 -18.67 10.51
CA TYR A 251 6.72 -19.19 10.96
C TYR A 251 6.61 -20.01 12.25
N ARG A 252 7.22 -21.19 12.26
CA ARG A 252 7.44 -21.99 13.48
C ARG A 252 8.90 -22.41 13.55
N ARG A 253 9.56 -22.13 14.68
CA ARG A 253 10.92 -22.63 14.93
C ARG A 253 10.84 -24.07 15.41
N ASP A 254 11.48 -24.99 14.70
CA ASP A 254 11.70 -26.34 15.19
C ASP A 254 12.95 -26.34 16.07
N ASN A 255 12.75 -26.33 17.39
CA ASN A 255 13.86 -26.30 18.36
C ASN A 255 14.73 -27.56 18.32
N ASN A 256 14.21 -28.70 17.83
CA ASN A 256 14.98 -29.94 17.75
C ASN A 256 15.93 -29.94 16.55
N ARG A 257 15.53 -29.32 15.44
CA ARG A 257 16.33 -29.25 14.21
C ARG A 257 17.08 -27.93 14.05
N ASN A 258 16.77 -26.92 14.88
CA ASN A 258 17.22 -25.54 14.75
C ASN A 258 16.95 -24.97 13.35
N LEU A 259 15.78 -25.29 12.79
CA LEU A 259 15.33 -24.86 11.46
C LEU A 259 14.06 -24.03 11.56
N ASP A 260 13.93 -23.06 10.66
CA ASP A 260 12.68 -22.35 10.43
C ASP A 260 11.77 -23.20 9.54
N VAL A 261 10.56 -23.46 10.03
CA VAL A 261 9.51 -24.18 9.32
C VAL A 261 8.42 -23.19 8.95
N ILE A 262 8.05 -23.18 7.68
CA ILE A 262 6.83 -22.50 7.23
C ILE A 262 5.69 -23.49 7.33
N VAL A 263 4.65 -23.05 8.02
CA VAL A 263 3.35 -23.73 8.04
C VAL A 263 2.42 -22.97 7.13
N ARG A 264 1.81 -23.69 6.18
CA ARG A 264 0.75 -23.21 5.31
C ARG A 264 -0.55 -23.87 5.71
N GLU A 265 -1.53 -23.07 6.12
CA GLU A 265 -2.86 -23.51 6.52
C GLU A 265 -3.87 -22.97 5.51
N GLU A 266 -4.72 -23.84 4.97
CA GLU A 266 -5.87 -23.44 4.16
C GLU A 266 -7.14 -23.57 4.98
N LEU A 267 -7.95 -22.52 4.98
CA LEU A 267 -9.22 -22.50 5.68
C LEU A 267 -10.35 -22.14 4.73
N SER A 268 -11.50 -22.78 4.94
CA SER A 268 -12.77 -22.46 4.27
C SER A 268 -13.79 -22.07 5.32
N ASN A 269 -14.33 -20.85 5.21
CA ASN A 269 -15.29 -20.28 6.16
C ASN A 269 -14.81 -20.38 7.63
N GLY A 270 -13.50 -20.17 7.85
CA GLY A 270 -12.85 -20.24 9.16
C GLY A 270 -12.56 -21.64 9.68
N LYS A 271 -12.87 -22.70 8.94
CA LYS A 271 -12.52 -24.09 9.28
C LYS A 271 -11.25 -24.50 8.55
N LEU A 272 -10.31 -25.11 9.27
CA LEU A 272 -9.08 -25.65 8.70
C LEU A 272 -9.42 -26.84 7.78
N GLU A 273 -9.02 -26.73 6.52
CA GLU A 273 -9.21 -27.77 5.49
C GLU A 273 -7.93 -28.56 5.25
N SER A 274 -6.79 -27.86 5.20
CA SER A 274 -5.49 -28.50 4.97
C SER A 274 -4.37 -27.76 5.69
N GLN A 275 -3.31 -28.49 6.04
CA GLN A 275 -2.08 -27.94 6.61
C GLN A 275 -0.88 -28.63 5.99
N GLN A 276 0.10 -27.83 5.57
CA GLN A 276 1.35 -28.31 5.00
C GLN A 276 2.53 -27.63 5.69
N GLU A 277 3.63 -28.36 5.82
CA GLU A 277 4.87 -27.83 6.39
C GLU A 277 5.97 -27.87 5.33
N ARG A 278 6.72 -26.77 5.20
CA ARG A 278 7.93 -26.72 4.38
C ARG A 278 9.10 -26.24 5.21
N THR A 279 10.21 -26.95 5.11
CA THR A 279 11.50 -26.55 5.67
C THR A 279 12.30 -25.81 4.61
N GLY A 280 12.82 -24.64 4.93
CA GLY A 280 13.72 -23.90 4.06
C GLY A 280 14.98 -23.48 4.79
N ASP A 281 16.09 -23.40 4.07
CA ASP A 281 17.34 -22.85 4.58
C ASP A 281 17.29 -21.32 4.41
N SER A 282 17.11 -20.60 5.51
CA SER A 282 17.03 -19.13 5.54
C SER A 282 18.34 -18.44 5.10
N SER A 283 19.44 -19.19 4.95
CA SER A 283 20.73 -18.68 4.50
C SER A 283 20.84 -18.41 2.99
N LYS A 284 19.90 -18.92 2.17
CA LYS A 284 19.86 -18.65 0.73
C LYS A 284 18.92 -17.48 0.42
N GLY A 285 19.32 -16.27 0.78
CA GLY A 285 18.58 -15.05 0.46
C GLY A 285 18.35 -14.90 -1.05
N LEU A 286 17.10 -15.06 -1.49
CA LEU A 286 16.70 -14.91 -2.89
C LEU A 286 16.03 -13.55 -3.09
N LEU A 287 16.71 -12.48 -2.70
CA LEU A 287 16.36 -11.11 -3.10
C LEU A 287 17.18 -10.63 -4.31
N LYS A 288 18.05 -11.48 -4.88
CA LYS A 288 18.83 -11.17 -6.09
C LYS A 288 18.20 -11.66 -7.41
N HIS A 289 16.99 -12.22 -7.41
CA HIS A 289 16.41 -12.81 -8.64
C HIS A 289 15.00 -12.39 -9.01
N PHE A 290 14.26 -11.66 -8.15
CA PHE A 290 12.97 -11.09 -8.55
C PHE A 290 13.11 -9.78 -9.37
N GLY A 291 14.34 -9.30 -9.58
CA GLY A 291 14.63 -8.06 -10.33
C GLY A 291 15.27 -8.25 -11.71
N THR A 292 15.50 -9.47 -12.20
CA THR A 292 16.29 -9.68 -13.42
C THR A 292 15.76 -10.71 -14.42
N GLN A 293 14.65 -11.39 -14.16
CA GLN A 293 13.97 -12.16 -15.21
C GLN A 293 12.45 -11.99 -15.07
N TYR A 294 11.83 -11.71 -16.21
CA TYR A 294 10.40 -11.41 -16.49
C TYR A 294 10.00 -9.94 -16.37
#